data_AF-A0A959EEU1-F1
#
_entry.id   AF-A0A959EEU1-F1
#
_cell.length_a   1.000
_cell.length_b   1.000
_cell.length_c   1.000
_cell.angle_alpha   90.00
_cell.angle_beta   90.00
_cell.angle_gamma   90.00
#
_symmetry.space_group_name_H-M   'P 1'
#
loop_
_entity.id
_entity.type
_entity.pdbx_description
1 polymer ?
#
loop_
_entity_poly.entity_id
_entity_poly.type
_entity_poly.pdbx_seq_one_letter_code
_entity_poly.pdbx_strand_id
1 'polypeptide(L)'
;MATKQDLDYSYSTMDKIWRLSIGEMSSFTGAKYDGDFSLTLEEAQERKHQFIVENLNIGAGSKVLDMGCGWGPFLDYLRKIKAKGIGLTLSEAQHAA
;
A
#
# COMPACT_ATOMS: atom_id res chain seq x y z
N MET A 1 -0.83 22.34 -8.55
CA MET A 1 -1.21 20.93 -8.31
C MET A 1 -0.49 20.07 -9.34
N ALA A 2 -0.12 18.84 -8.98
CA ALA A 2 0.48 17.90 -9.92
C ALA A 2 -0.55 17.42 -10.97
N THR A 3 -0.09 17.21 -12.19
CA THR A 3 -0.88 16.66 -13.30
C THR A 3 -0.76 15.13 -13.36
N LYS A 4 -1.58 14.46 -14.17
CA LYS A 4 -1.43 13.02 -14.42
C LYS A 4 -0.04 12.70 -14.97
N GLN A 5 0.48 13.51 -15.90
CA GLN A 5 1.82 13.32 -16.47
C GLN A 5 2.92 13.42 -15.40
N ASP A 6 2.80 14.36 -14.44
CA ASP A 6 3.77 14.47 -13.34
C ASP A 6 3.77 13.21 -12.45
N LEU A 7 2.58 12.65 -12.18
CA LEU A 7 2.41 11.43 -11.40
C LEU A 7 2.98 10.21 -12.16
N ASP A 8 2.64 10.07 -13.44
CA ASP A 8 3.14 8.98 -14.29
C ASP A 8 4.67 9.00 -14.36
N TYR A 9 5.28 10.16 -14.63
CA TYR A 9 6.73 10.31 -14.67
C TYR A 9 7.39 9.91 -13.34
N SER A 10 6.85 10.42 -12.23
CA SER A 10 7.42 10.16 -10.91
C SER A 10 7.37 8.68 -10.53
N TYR A 11 6.19 8.05 -10.59
CA TYR A 11 6.02 6.67 -10.15
C TYR A 11 6.61 5.64 -11.12
N SER A 12 6.62 5.92 -12.43
CA SER A 12 7.31 5.05 -13.40
C SER A 12 8.82 5.09 -13.27
N THR A 13 9.39 6.26 -12.98
CA THR A 13 10.84 6.41 -12.76
C THR A 13 11.27 5.77 -11.45
N MET A 14 10.45 5.90 -10.40
CA MET A 14 10.71 5.32 -9.09
C MET A 14 10.67 3.79 -9.09
N ASP A 15 9.92 3.15 -9.97
CA ASP A 15 9.68 1.69 -9.94
C ASP A 15 10.98 0.84 -9.88
N LYS A 16 12.05 1.25 -10.57
CA LYS A 16 13.29 0.45 -10.66
C LYS A 16 14.17 0.48 -9.40
N ILE A 17 14.37 1.65 -8.79
CA ILE A 17 15.32 1.83 -7.67
C ILE A 17 14.57 1.89 -6.34
N TRP A 18 13.36 2.44 -6.34
CA TRP A 18 12.63 2.69 -5.11
C TRP A 18 12.05 1.41 -4.53
N ARG A 19 11.56 0.48 -5.36
CA ARG A 19 11.13 -0.85 -4.91
C ARG A 19 12.23 -1.63 -4.19
N LEU A 20 13.49 -1.46 -4.61
CA LEU A 20 14.64 -2.07 -3.92
C LEU A 20 14.94 -1.42 -2.56
N SER A 21 14.42 -0.23 -2.29
CA SER A 21 14.79 0.61 -1.14
C SER A 21 13.72 0.67 -0.04
N ILE A 22 12.47 0.26 -0.31
CA ILE A 22 11.32 0.46 0.59
C ILE A 22 10.77 -0.83 1.21
N GLY A 23 11.58 -1.90 1.20
CA GLY A 23 11.20 -3.22 1.72
C GLY A 23 10.37 -4.05 0.75
N GLU A 24 10.14 -5.30 1.11
CA GLU A 24 9.56 -6.31 0.20
C GLU A 24 8.10 -6.02 -0.18
N MET A 25 7.35 -5.36 0.71
CA MET A 25 5.95 -5.02 0.45
C MET A 25 5.75 -3.85 -0.50
N SER A 26 6.81 -3.12 -0.89
CA SER A 26 6.68 -1.92 -1.73
C SER A 26 5.68 -0.89 -1.18
N SER A 27 5.54 -0.81 0.15
CA SER A 27 4.59 0.12 0.78
C SER A 27 5.21 1.50 0.93
N PHE A 28 4.86 2.40 0.01
CA PHE A 28 5.38 3.77 -0.01
C PHE A 28 4.50 4.73 0.80
N THR A 29 4.24 4.36 2.06
CA THR A 29 3.54 5.17 3.06
C THR A 29 4.14 4.94 4.45
N GLY A 30 3.76 5.76 5.43
CA GLY A 30 4.28 5.64 6.81
C GLY A 30 3.90 4.30 7.46
N ALA A 31 4.90 3.63 8.04
CA ALA A 31 4.72 2.42 8.84
C ALA A 31 4.32 2.75 10.29
N LYS A 32 3.74 1.79 11.00
CA LYS A 32 3.24 1.97 12.38
C LYS A 32 4.08 1.17 13.38
N TYR A 33 5.00 1.87 14.04
CA TYR A 33 5.90 1.29 15.05
C TYR A 33 5.34 1.32 16.48
N ASP A 34 4.47 2.29 16.82
CA ASP A 34 3.87 2.44 18.15
C ASP A 34 4.86 2.42 19.31
N GLY A 35 6.03 3.05 19.11
CA GLY A 35 7.09 3.12 20.11
C GLY A 35 8.00 1.89 20.18
N ASP A 36 7.67 0.82 19.45
CA ASP A 36 8.52 -0.36 19.30
C ASP A 36 9.36 -0.26 18.03
N PHE A 37 10.55 0.31 18.15
CA PHE A 37 11.50 0.46 17.04
C PHE A 37 12.39 -0.78 16.83
N SER A 38 12.10 -1.89 17.53
CA SER A 38 12.78 -3.17 17.27
C SER A 38 12.19 -3.91 16.06
N LEU A 39 10.99 -3.52 15.63
CA LEU A 39 10.30 -4.10 14.49
C LEU A 39 11.05 -3.90 13.18
N THR A 40 10.93 -4.88 12.31
CA THR A 40 11.27 -4.69 10.90
C THR A 40 10.29 -3.71 10.25
N LEU A 41 10.69 -3.14 9.10
CA LEU A 41 9.81 -2.30 8.31
C LEU A 41 8.54 -3.06 7.93
N GLU A 42 8.67 -4.34 7.57
CA GLU A 42 7.58 -5.21 7.18
C GLU A 42 6.59 -5.41 8.32
N GLU A 43 7.05 -5.69 9.53
CA GLU A 43 6.20 -5.84 10.71
C GLU A 43 5.44 -4.54 11.02
N ALA A 44 6.13 -3.39 10.96
CA ALA A 44 5.51 -2.08 11.19
C ALA A 44 4.49 -1.71 10.10
N GLN A 45 4.71 -2.13 8.85
CA GLN A 45 3.75 -1.94 7.76
C GLN A 45 2.53 -2.86 7.89
N GLU A 46 2.70 -4.10 8.37
CA GLU A 46 1.59 -5.00 8.68
C GLU A 46 0.73 -4.45 9.82
N ARG A 47 1.36 -3.95 10.90
CA ARG A 47 0.66 -3.27 12.00
C ARG A 47 -0.18 -2.07 11.52
N LYS A 48 0.33 -1.32 10.55
CA LYS A 48 -0.42 -0.23 9.90
C LYS A 48 -1.68 -0.77 9.21
N HIS A 49 -1.59 -1.86 8.45
CA HIS A 49 -2.77 -2.45 7.81
C HIS A 49 -3.78 -2.97 8.84
N GLN A 50 -3.32 -3.64 9.90
CA GLN A 50 -4.16 -4.10 11.00
C GLN A 50 -4.92 -2.93 11.64
N PHE A 51 -4.21 -1.85 11.98
CA PHE A 51 -4.82 -0.65 12.52
C PHE A 51 -5.92 -0.09 11.61
N ILE A 52 -5.70 -0.02 10.31
CA ILE A 52 -6.70 0.48 9.35
C ILE A 52 -7.95 -0.42 9.37
N VAL A 53 -7.80 -1.74 9.27
CA VAL A 53 -8.96 -2.63 9.19
C VAL A 53 -9.76 -2.70 10.48
N GLU A 54 -9.10 -2.63 11.64
CA GLU A 54 -9.76 -2.59 12.94
C GLU A 54 -10.58 -1.31 13.10
N ASN A 55 -10.00 -0.15 12.78
CA ASN A 55 -10.69 1.14 12.93
C ASN A 55 -11.85 1.32 11.95
N LEU A 56 -11.76 0.70 10.77
CA LEU A 56 -12.81 0.75 9.75
C LEU A 56 -13.78 -0.44 9.82
N ASN A 57 -13.61 -1.34 10.79
CA ASN A 57 -14.39 -2.58 10.94
C ASN A 57 -14.46 -3.39 9.63
N ILE A 58 -13.31 -3.54 8.96
CA ILE A 58 -13.16 -4.30 7.73
C ILE A 58 -12.83 -5.74 8.07
N GLY A 59 -13.58 -6.68 7.50
CA GLY A 59 -13.36 -8.11 7.71
C GLY A 59 -13.74 -8.94 6.50
N ALA A 60 -13.93 -10.24 6.73
CA ALA A 60 -14.30 -11.18 5.68
C ALA A 60 -15.59 -10.75 4.97
N GLY A 61 -15.55 -10.68 3.64
CA GLY A 61 -16.69 -10.27 2.81
C GLY A 61 -16.87 -8.76 2.63
N SER A 62 -16.17 -7.91 3.39
CA SER A 62 -16.18 -6.46 3.18
C SER A 62 -15.72 -6.10 1.77
N LYS A 63 -16.29 -5.04 1.19
CA LYS A 63 -15.86 -4.47 -0.10
C LYS A 63 -15.16 -3.14 0.17
N VAL A 64 -13.94 -2.99 -0.32
CA VAL A 64 -13.08 -1.83 -0.04
C VAL A 64 -12.57 -1.23 -1.36
N LEU A 65 -12.64 0.09 -1.47
CA LEU A 65 -11.99 0.86 -2.54
C LEU A 65 -10.73 1.51 -1.96
N ASP A 66 -9.56 1.14 -2.48
CA ASP A 66 -8.27 1.71 -2.11
C ASP A 66 -7.84 2.75 -3.16
N MET A 67 -8.00 4.03 -2.83
CA MET A 67 -7.71 5.16 -3.71
C MET A 67 -6.24 5.58 -3.60
N GLY A 68 -5.50 5.46 -4.68
CA GLY A 68 -4.05 5.62 -4.65
C GLY A 68 -3.38 4.38 -4.06
N CYS A 69 -3.80 3.19 -4.52
CA CYS A 69 -3.38 1.90 -3.95
C CYS A 69 -1.89 1.59 -4.08
N GLY A 70 -1.12 2.45 -4.76
CA GLY A 70 0.28 2.21 -5.06
C GLY A 70 0.47 0.87 -5.77
N TRP A 71 1.45 0.09 -5.34
CA TRP A 71 1.70 -1.27 -5.81
C TRP A 71 0.85 -2.34 -5.10
N GLY A 72 -0.26 -1.96 -4.46
CA GLY A 72 -1.26 -2.88 -3.92
C GLY A 72 -0.98 -3.59 -2.57
N PRO A 73 -0.05 -3.18 -1.68
CA PRO A 73 0.22 -3.93 -0.45
C PRO A 73 -1.01 -4.05 0.46
N PHE A 74 -1.86 -3.02 0.51
CA PHE A 74 -3.09 -3.09 1.30
C PHE A 74 -4.14 -3.99 0.66
N LEU A 75 -4.24 -4.02 -0.68
CA LEU A 75 -5.11 -4.96 -1.39
C LEU A 75 -4.72 -6.42 -1.11
N ASP A 76 -3.42 -6.70 -1.01
CA ASP A 76 -2.93 -8.01 -0.61
C ASP A 76 -3.27 -8.35 0.83
N TYR A 77 -3.13 -7.39 1.75
CA TYR A 77 -3.60 -7.56 3.12
C TYR A 77 -5.10 -7.85 3.19
N LEU A 78 -5.93 -7.09 2.46
CA LEU A 78 -7.38 -7.29 2.37
C LEU A 78 -7.72 -8.71 1.90
N ARG A 79 -6.98 -9.23 0.93
CA ARG A 79 -7.13 -10.60 0.42
C ARG A 79 -6.86 -11.65 1.51
N LYS A 80 -5.81 -11.47 2.32
CA LYS A 80 -5.46 -12.37 3.45
C LYS A 80 -6.61 -12.45 4.47
N ILE A 81 -7.28 -11.34 4.75
CA ILE A 81 -8.43 -11.29 5.68
C ILE A 81 -9.78 -11.60 5.01
N LYS A 82 -9.77 -12.10 3.77
CA LYS A 82 -10.97 -12.47 2.98
C LYS A 82 -11.91 -11.30 2.67
N ALA A 83 -11.41 -10.08 2.67
CA ALA A 83 -12.10 -8.91 2.12
C ALA A 83 -11.90 -8.84 0.60
N LYS A 84 -12.73 -8.04 -0.07
CA LYS A 84 -12.69 -7.79 -1.52
C LYS A 84 -12.22 -6.35 -1.75
N GLY A 85 -10.98 -6.18 -2.23
CA GLY A 85 -10.41 -4.88 -2.56
C GLY A 85 -10.54 -4.54 -4.04
N ILE A 86 -10.77 -3.25 -4.35
CA ILE A 86 -10.60 -2.64 -5.66
C ILE A 86 -9.55 -1.55 -5.51
N GLY A 87 -8.45 -1.63 -6.25
CA GLY A 87 -7.41 -0.61 -6.30
C GLY A 87 -7.66 0.42 -7.39
N LEU A 88 -7.38 1.69 -7.10
CA LEU A 88 -7.32 2.75 -8.10
C LEU A 88 -5.94 3.41 -8.04
N THR A 89 -5.25 3.46 -9.17
CA THR A 89 -4.03 4.25 -9.35
C THR A 89 -4.08 4.99 -10.67
N LEU A 90 -3.40 6.14 -10.74
CA LEU A 90 -3.20 6.89 -11.98
C LEU A 90 -1.91 6.46 -12.69
N SER A 91 -1.02 5.73 -12.03
CA SER A 91 0.27 5.29 -12.58
C SER A 91 0.12 3.97 -13.34
N GLU A 92 0.48 3.98 -14.62
CA GLU A 92 0.48 2.76 -15.45
C GLU A 92 1.46 1.71 -14.92
N ALA A 93 2.62 2.13 -14.41
CA ALA A 93 3.63 1.22 -13.84
C ALA A 93 3.11 0.51 -12.58
N GLN A 94 2.43 1.24 -11.67
CA GLN A 94 1.83 0.63 -10.48
C GLN A 94 0.68 -0.31 -10.82
N HIS A 95 -0.11 0.01 -11.84
CA HIS A 95 -1.20 -0.85 -12.31
C HIS A 95 -0.70 -2.13 -12.99
N ALA A 96 0.43 -2.07 -13.69
CA ALA A 96 0.99 -3.21 -14.42
C ALA A 96 1.81 -4.18 -13.55
N ALA A 97 2.17 -3.77 -12.34
CA ALA A 97 3.02 -4.53 -11.43
C ALA A 97 2.27 -5.61 -10.64
#